data_AF-A0A5A7MFU2-F1
#
_entry.id   AF-A0A5A7MFU2-F1
#
_cell.length_a   1.000
_cell.length_b   1.000
_cell.length_c   1.000
_cell.angle_alpha   90.00
_cell.angle_beta   90.00
_cell.angle_gamma   90.00
#
_symmetry.space_group_name_H-M   'P 1'
#
loop_
_entity.id
_entity.type
_entity.pdbx_description
1 polymer ?
#
loop_
_entity_poly.entity_id
_entity_poly.type
_entity_poly.pdbx_seq_one_letter_code
_entity_poly.pdbx_strand_id
1 'polypeptide(L)'
;MLVSAKAIGLICTGVAAAWLIRNLSRLPEPFQSRRCQGVKWHWAFPHAAKNDIRSFLSMFTRAFGFPEKKQLSFEPADTFLGIYRSLYPYKWMPDALELETFASMLKKTYGISLADVWSEKLTLGKLFSLTQNKTGLE
;
A
#
# COMPACT_ATOMS: atom_id res chain seq x y z
N MET A 1 26.32 31.38 -25.58
CA MET A 1 25.77 30.01 -25.57
C MET A 1 24.39 30.06 -24.94
N LEU A 2 23.33 30.11 -25.76
CA LEU A 2 21.96 30.23 -25.29
C LEU A 2 21.36 28.82 -25.16
N VAL A 3 21.18 28.31 -23.94
CA VAL A 3 20.44 27.07 -23.72
C VAL A 3 18.96 27.39 -23.95
N SER A 4 18.36 26.76 -24.97
CA SER A 4 16.97 26.99 -25.38
C SER A 4 15.99 26.67 -24.24
N ALA A 5 14.97 27.52 -24.05
CA ALA A 5 13.94 27.40 -23.00
C ALA A 5 13.23 26.03 -22.98
N LYS A 6 13.21 25.30 -24.11
CA LYS A 6 12.70 23.93 -24.21
C LYS A 6 13.54 22.90 -23.44
N ALA A 7 14.86 23.09 -23.36
CA ALA A 7 15.75 22.20 -22.62
C ALA A 7 15.59 22.38 -21.10
N ILE A 8 15.30 23.61 -20.65
CA ILE A 8 15.04 23.90 -19.23
C ILE A 8 13.73 23.24 -18.77
N GLY A 9 12.68 23.26 -19.60
CA GLY A 9 11.42 22.57 -19.30
C GLY A 9 11.55 21.05 -19.14
N LEU A 10 12.37 20.39 -19.97
CA LEU A 10 12.60 18.94 -19.93
C LEU A 10 13.46 18.49 -18.74
N ILE A 11 14.43 19.32 -18.32
CA ILE A 11 15.27 19.04 -17.16
C ILE A 11 14.45 19.20 -15.86
N CYS A 12 13.60 20.23 -15.77
CA CYS A 12 12.73 20.43 -14.60
C CYS A 12 11.69 19.31 -14.45
N THR A 13 11.08 18.83 -15.53
CA THR A 13 10.16 17.68 -15.48
C THR A 13 10.89 16.38 -15.16
N GLY A 14 12.08 16.15 -15.70
CA GLY A 14 12.91 14.99 -15.37
C GLY A 14 13.33 14.95 -13.89
N VAL A 15 13.73 16.09 -13.33
CA VAL A 15 14.10 16.21 -11.91
C VAL A 15 12.86 16.10 -11.02
N ALA A 16 11.72 16.69 -11.39
CA ALA A 16 10.47 16.55 -10.65
C ALA A 16 9.95 15.10 -10.66
N ALA A 17 10.00 14.42 -11.81
CA ALA A 17 9.64 13.02 -11.94
C ALA A 17 10.59 12.12 -11.15
N ALA A 18 11.91 12.34 -11.25
CA ALA A 18 12.88 11.58 -10.47
C ALA A 18 12.74 11.82 -8.96
N TRP A 19 12.46 13.05 -8.54
CA TRP A 19 12.19 13.41 -7.15
C TRP A 19 10.89 12.78 -6.66
N LEU A 20 9.82 12.81 -7.46
CA LEU A 20 8.56 12.10 -7.21
C LEU A 20 8.78 10.60 -7.07
N ILE A 21 9.47 9.96 -8.02
CA ILE A 21 9.77 8.53 -7.98
C ILE A 21 10.61 8.18 -6.73
N ARG A 22 11.62 8.98 -6.40
CA ARG A 22 12.45 8.76 -5.19
C ARG A 22 11.68 8.98 -3.88
N ASN A 23 10.73 9.92 -3.87
CA ASN A 23 9.92 10.20 -2.69
C ASN A 23 8.78 9.18 -2.54
N LEU A 24 8.18 8.71 -3.64
CA LEU A 24 7.21 7.60 -3.67
C LEU A 24 7.84 6.25 -3.30
N SER A 25 9.13 6.07 -3.58
CA SER A 25 9.88 4.85 -3.17
C SER A 25 10.09 4.75 -1.65
N ARG A 26 9.64 5.74 -0.87
CA ARG A 26 9.69 5.72 0.58
C ARG A 26 8.29 5.45 1.11
N LEU A 27 8.22 4.70 2.21
CA LEU A 27 6.98 4.65 2.97
C LEU A 27 6.67 6.05 3.52
N PRO A 28 5.40 6.47 3.57
CA PRO A 28 5.03 7.68 4.27
C PRO A 28 5.21 7.51 5.78
N GLU A 29 5.40 8.60 6.51
CA GLU A 29 5.34 8.57 7.97
C GLU A 29 3.89 8.30 8.43
N PRO A 30 3.68 7.55 9.53
CA PRO A 30 4.69 7.03 10.46
C PRO A 30 5.31 5.68 10.05
N PHE A 31 4.95 5.09 8.91
CA PHE A 31 5.31 3.71 8.58
C PHE A 31 6.80 3.54 8.27
N GLN A 32 7.46 4.59 7.80
CA GLN A 32 8.89 4.56 7.47
C GLN A 32 9.77 4.21 8.67
N SER A 33 9.47 4.81 9.82
CA SER A 33 10.21 4.73 11.08
C SER A 33 9.80 3.53 11.96
N ARG A 34 8.68 2.87 11.64
CA ARG A 34 8.21 1.70 12.39
C ARG A 34 9.18 0.53 12.30
N ARG A 35 9.32 -0.18 13.44
CA ARG A 35 9.93 -1.51 13.50
C ARG A 35 9.02 -2.55 12.87
N CYS A 36 9.54 -3.75 12.66
CA CYS A 36 8.78 -4.90 12.19
C CYS A 36 7.57 -5.17 13.11
N GLN A 37 6.38 -5.25 12.51
CA GLN A 37 5.09 -5.50 13.15
C GLN A 37 4.66 -6.97 13.02
N GLY A 38 5.56 -7.86 12.61
CA GLY A 38 5.26 -9.29 12.45
C GLY A 38 4.73 -9.96 13.72
N VAL A 39 5.16 -9.50 14.90
CA VAL A 39 4.61 -9.98 16.19
C VAL A 39 3.13 -9.64 16.32
N LYS A 40 2.70 -8.43 15.93
CA LYS A 40 1.29 -8.03 15.97
C LYS A 40 0.45 -8.85 15.00
N TRP A 41 0.98 -9.15 13.81
CA TRP A 41 0.34 -10.06 12.86
C TRP A 41 0.17 -11.47 13.42
N HIS A 42 1.21 -12.00 14.05
CA HIS A 42 1.15 -13.31 14.69
C HIS A 42 0.14 -13.36 15.84
N TRP A 43 0.05 -12.30 16.66
CA TRP A 43 -0.95 -12.23 17.73
C TRP A 43 -2.38 -12.07 17.21
N ALA A 44 -2.58 -11.31 16.14
CA ALA A 44 -3.91 -11.13 15.55
C ALA A 44 -4.40 -12.37 14.81
N PHE A 45 -3.47 -13.15 14.22
CA PHE A 45 -3.79 -14.33 13.41
C PHE A 45 -2.88 -15.52 13.78
N PRO A 46 -3.04 -16.11 14.99
CA PRO A 46 -2.13 -17.15 15.49
C PRO A 46 -2.18 -18.45 14.67
N HIS A 47 -3.30 -18.70 13.97
CA HIS A 47 -3.51 -19.89 13.15
C HIS A 47 -3.21 -19.68 11.67
N ALA A 48 -2.94 -18.44 11.23
CA ALA A 48 -2.65 -18.16 9.83
C ALA A 48 -1.21 -18.55 9.48
N ALA A 49 -1.01 -19.11 8.29
CA ALA A 49 0.34 -19.39 7.81
C ALA A 49 1.12 -18.08 7.65
N LYS A 50 2.39 -18.08 8.08
CA LYS A 50 3.27 -16.89 7.94
C LYS A 50 3.40 -16.44 6.49
N ASN A 51 3.35 -17.37 5.55
CA ASN A 51 3.41 -17.07 4.11
C ASN A 51 2.16 -16.36 3.62
N ASP A 52 0.97 -16.68 4.14
CA ASP A 52 -0.27 -16.02 3.72
C ASP A 52 -0.28 -14.55 4.12
N ILE A 53 0.15 -14.26 5.35
CA ILE A 53 0.31 -12.89 5.85
C ILE A 53 1.29 -12.12 4.96
N ARG A 54 2.44 -12.72 4.64
CA ARG A 54 3.46 -12.09 3.80
C ARG A 54 2.99 -11.88 2.37
N SER A 55 2.28 -12.84 1.78
CA SER A 55 1.72 -12.74 0.44
C SER A 55 0.68 -11.64 0.35
N PHE A 56 -0.21 -11.55 1.35
CA PHE A 56 -1.18 -10.46 1.45
C PHE A 56 -0.50 -9.09 1.55
N LEU A 57 0.49 -8.95 2.43
CA LEU A 57 1.23 -7.69 2.60
C LEU A 57 2.10 -7.34 1.38
N SER A 58 2.66 -8.33 0.69
CA SER A 58 3.40 -8.14 -0.57
C SER A 58 2.46 -7.62 -1.66
N MET A 59 1.28 -8.23 -1.81
CA MET A 59 0.24 -7.75 -2.72
C MET A 59 -0.16 -6.29 -2.43
N PHE A 60 -0.40 -5.97 -1.16
CA PHE A 60 -0.71 -4.61 -0.73
C PHE A 60 0.42 -3.63 -1.05
N THR A 61 1.65 -3.91 -0.62
CA THR A 61 2.79 -3.01 -0.87
C THR A 61 3.07 -2.81 -2.35
N ARG A 62 2.94 -3.86 -3.17
CA ARG A 62 3.09 -3.78 -4.62
C ARG A 62 2.04 -2.89 -5.27
N ALA A 63 0.77 -2.99 -4.86
CA ALA A 63 -0.29 -2.15 -5.40
C ALA A 63 -0.08 -0.66 -5.10
N PHE A 64 0.51 -0.35 -3.93
CA PHE A 64 0.82 1.02 -3.50
C PHE A 64 2.23 1.50 -3.89
N GLY A 65 2.99 0.71 -4.64
CA GLY A 65 4.37 1.07 -5.03
C GLY A 65 5.37 1.14 -3.86
N PHE A 66 5.03 0.58 -2.70
CA PHE A 66 5.91 0.58 -1.54
C PHE A 66 7.03 -0.47 -1.67
N PRO A 67 8.20 -0.25 -1.03
CA PRO A 67 9.26 -1.25 -1.02
C PRO A 67 8.79 -2.54 -0.32
N GLU A 68 8.86 -3.68 -1.01
CA GLU A 68 8.44 -4.99 -0.46
C GLU A 68 9.18 -5.34 0.85
N LYS A 69 10.47 -4.99 0.96
CA LYS A 69 11.27 -5.16 2.19
C LYS A 69 10.68 -4.47 3.43
N LYS A 70 9.75 -3.52 3.23
CA LYS A 70 9.07 -2.76 4.27
C LYS A 70 7.65 -3.23 4.53
N GLN A 71 7.17 -4.31 3.90
CA GLN A 71 5.80 -4.83 4.07
C GLN A 71 5.44 -5.13 5.54
N LEU A 72 6.41 -5.55 6.36
CA LEU A 72 6.19 -5.81 7.79
C LEU A 72 6.24 -4.54 8.65
N SER A 73 6.28 -3.33 8.06
CA SER A 73 6.14 -2.08 8.83
C SER A 73 4.66 -1.74 9.11
N PHE A 74 3.75 -2.37 8.36
CA PHE A 74 2.30 -2.26 8.53
C PHE A 74 1.79 -3.27 9.55
N GLU A 75 0.81 -2.88 10.35
CA GLU A 75 0.17 -3.71 11.36
C GLU A 75 -1.30 -4.02 11.03
N PRO A 76 -1.89 -5.06 11.64
CA PRO A 76 -3.29 -5.44 11.39
C PRO A 76 -4.31 -4.32 11.66
N ALA A 77 -4.00 -3.40 12.58
CA ALA A 77 -4.89 -2.32 12.98
C ALA A 77 -4.80 -1.08 12.06
N ASP A 78 -3.81 -1.01 11.18
CA ASP A 78 -3.71 0.11 10.24
C ASP A 78 -4.93 0.13 9.31
N THR A 79 -5.57 1.29 9.20
CA THR A 79 -6.70 1.50 8.31
C THR A 79 -6.22 1.86 6.90
N PHE A 80 -6.95 1.40 5.88
CA PHE A 80 -6.68 1.81 4.50
C PHE A 80 -6.74 3.32 4.35
N LEU A 81 -7.77 3.95 4.93
CA LEU A 81 -7.93 5.40 4.89
C LEU A 81 -6.81 6.13 5.63
N GLY A 82 -6.30 5.57 6.73
CA GLY A 82 -5.15 6.13 7.45
C GLY A 82 -3.87 6.09 6.62
N ILE A 83 -3.58 4.94 6.00
CA ILE A 83 -2.41 4.80 5.11
C ILE A 83 -2.54 5.73 3.90
N TYR A 84 -3.73 5.79 3.30
CA TYR A 84 -4.03 6.67 2.18
C TYR A 84 -3.80 8.15 2.51
N ARG A 85 -4.29 8.62 3.66
CA ARG A 85 -4.09 9.99 4.13
C ARG A 85 -2.61 10.31 4.44
N SER A 86 -1.85 9.32 4.90
CA SER A 86 -0.40 9.45 5.06
C SER A 86 0.32 9.59 3.72
N LEU A 87 -0.16 8.94 2.66
CA LEU A 87 0.40 9.01 1.32
C LEU A 87 0.06 10.34 0.62
N TYR A 88 -1.16 10.83 0.83
CA TYR A 88 -1.68 12.07 0.26
C TYR A 88 -2.08 13.07 1.35
N PRO A 89 -1.10 13.70 2.04
CA PRO A 89 -1.40 14.65 3.11
C PRO A 89 -2.07 15.94 2.61
N TYR A 90 -1.97 16.24 1.31
CA TYR A 90 -2.56 17.42 0.71
C TYR A 90 -3.65 17.07 -0.31
N LYS A 91 -4.78 17.79 -0.27
CA LYS A 91 -5.96 17.54 -1.11
C LYS A 91 -5.74 17.72 -2.62
N TRP A 92 -4.66 18.37 -3.04
CA TRP A 92 -4.37 18.66 -4.45
C TRP A 92 -3.55 17.56 -5.13
N MET A 93 -3.06 16.57 -4.38
CA MET A 93 -2.27 15.49 -4.96
C MET A 93 -3.18 14.55 -5.78
N PRO A 94 -2.76 14.17 -7.00
CA PRO A 94 -3.54 13.25 -7.82
C PRO A 94 -3.65 11.88 -7.14
N ASP A 95 -4.82 11.29 -7.19
CA ASP A 95 -5.21 10.20 -6.29
C ASP A 95 -5.87 9.00 -7.02
N ALA A 96 -6.06 7.92 -6.25
CA ALA A 96 -6.84 6.71 -6.54
C ALA A 96 -6.23 5.52 -7.33
N LEU A 97 -5.14 5.65 -8.09
CA LEU A 97 -4.64 4.53 -8.93
C LEU A 97 -4.22 3.29 -8.12
N GLU A 98 -3.63 3.49 -6.95
CA GLU A 98 -3.14 2.44 -6.05
C GLU A 98 -4.32 1.65 -5.46
N LEU A 99 -5.43 2.31 -5.15
CA LEU A 99 -6.64 1.68 -4.64
C LEU A 99 -7.32 0.83 -5.71
N GLU A 100 -7.40 1.33 -6.94
CA GLU A 100 -7.93 0.56 -8.07
C GLU A 100 -7.06 -0.67 -8.37
N THR A 101 -5.73 -0.47 -8.39
CA THR A 101 -4.76 -1.54 -8.58
C THR A 101 -4.92 -2.60 -7.49
N PHE A 102 -5.02 -2.17 -6.22
CA PHE A 102 -5.19 -3.07 -5.10
C PHE A 102 -6.53 -3.81 -5.14
N ALA A 103 -7.64 -3.13 -5.46
CA ALA A 103 -8.95 -3.75 -5.60
C ALA A 103 -8.96 -4.82 -6.71
N SER A 104 -8.31 -4.53 -7.84
CA SER A 104 -8.15 -5.48 -8.95
C SER A 104 -7.35 -6.71 -8.54
N MET A 105 -6.21 -6.52 -7.87
CA MET A 105 -5.39 -7.62 -7.35
C MET A 105 -6.14 -8.47 -6.31
N LEU A 106 -6.82 -7.82 -5.36
CA LEU A 106 -7.62 -8.47 -4.32
C LEU A 106 -8.74 -9.33 -4.93
N LYS A 107 -9.45 -8.78 -5.93
CA LYS A 107 -10.51 -9.51 -6.62
C LYS A 107 -9.97 -10.70 -7.38
N LYS A 108 -8.85 -10.53 -8.08
CA LYS A 108 -8.21 -11.61 -8.85
C LYS A 108 -7.66 -12.72 -7.97
N THR A 109 -7.03 -12.38 -6.85
CA THR A 109 -6.33 -13.35 -5.98
C THR A 109 -7.27 -14.03 -4.99
N TYR A 110 -8.24 -13.31 -4.43
CA TYR A 110 -9.09 -13.81 -3.33
C TYR A 110 -10.59 -13.78 -3.65
N GLY A 111 -10.99 -13.28 -4.83
CA GLY A 111 -12.40 -13.16 -5.20
C GLY A 111 -13.15 -12.06 -4.44
N ILE A 112 -12.47 -11.27 -3.61
CA ILE A 112 -13.06 -10.23 -2.75
C ILE A 112 -13.15 -8.92 -3.52
N SER A 113 -14.34 -8.32 -3.58
CA SER A 113 -14.55 -6.95 -4.05
C SER A 113 -14.22 -5.98 -2.93
N LEU A 114 -13.27 -5.07 -3.15
CA LEU A 114 -12.93 -4.05 -2.14
C LEU A 114 -14.12 -3.12 -1.89
N ALA A 115 -14.92 -2.82 -2.92
CA ALA A 115 -16.10 -1.97 -2.81
C ALA A 115 -17.15 -2.54 -1.85
N ASP A 116 -17.33 -3.86 -1.85
CA ASP A 116 -18.36 -4.54 -1.04
C ASP A 116 -18.01 -4.53 0.46
N VAL A 117 -16.72 -4.40 0.78
CA VAL A 117 -16.19 -4.45 2.16
C VAL A 117 -15.66 -3.09 2.63
N TRP A 118 -15.74 -2.08 1.78
CA TRP A 118 -15.19 -0.76 2.05
C TRP A 118 -15.89 -0.10 3.25
N SER A 119 -15.09 0.49 4.13
CA SER A 119 -15.55 1.38 5.17
C SER A 119 -14.40 2.26 5.64
N GLU A 120 -14.69 3.41 6.25
CA GLU A 120 -13.65 4.29 6.82
C GLU A 120 -12.79 3.60 7.89
N LYS A 121 -13.33 2.55 8.51
CA LYS A 121 -12.69 1.76 9.56
C LYS A 121 -12.08 0.46 9.04
N LEU A 122 -12.08 0.22 7.72
CA LEU A 122 -11.51 -1.00 7.15
C LEU A 122 -10.00 -1.05 7.43
N THR A 123 -9.58 -2.05 8.21
CA THR A 123 -8.18 -2.30 8.53
C THR A 123 -7.57 -3.37 7.63
N LEU A 124 -6.24 -3.38 7.54
CA LEU A 124 -5.48 -4.44 6.87
C LEU A 124 -5.81 -5.82 7.47
N GLY A 125 -5.90 -5.91 8.80
CA GLY A 125 -6.25 -7.15 9.49
C GLY A 125 -7.68 -7.59 9.18
N LYS A 126 -8.65 -6.68 9.16
CA LYS A 126 -10.04 -7.04 8.82
C LYS A 126 -10.11 -7.58 7.40
N LEU A 127 -9.43 -6.95 6.44
CA LEU A 127 -9.41 -7.44 5.07
C LEU A 127 -8.70 -8.79 4.95
N PHE A 128 -7.57 -8.97 5.63
CA PHE A 128 -6.87 -10.26 5.68
C PHE A 128 -7.75 -11.37 6.26
N SER A 129 -8.54 -11.10 7.30
CA SER A 129 -9.47 -12.10 7.85
C SER A 129 -10.48 -12.63 6.81
N LEU A 130 -10.87 -11.79 5.85
CA LEU A 130 -11.77 -12.19 4.77
C LEU A 130 -11.09 -13.10 3.75
N THR A 131 -9.77 -12.94 3.53
CA THR A 131 -9.02 -13.83 2.64
C THR A 131 -8.91 -15.23 3.23
N GLN A 132 -8.74 -15.33 4.56
CA GLN A 132 -8.63 -16.61 5.27
C GLN A 132 -9.95 -17.40 5.27
N ASN A 133 -11.09 -16.73 5.40
CA ASN A 133 -12.41 -17.39 5.42
C ASN A 133 -12.80 -18.00 4.07
N LYS A 134 -12.26 -17.49 2.96
CA LYS A 134 -12.51 -18.02 1.61
C LYS A 134 -11.67 -19.26 1.32
N THR A 135 -10.45 -19.33 1.83
CA THR A 135 -9.54 -20.48 1.65
C THR A 135 -9.93 -21.68 2.53
N GLY A 136 -10.75 -21.49 3.57
CA GLY A 136 -11.30 -22.56 4.41
C GLY A 136 -12.61 -23.19 3.92
N LEU A 137 -13.07 -22.85 2.72
CA LEU A 137 -14.31 -23.34 2.10
C LEU A 137 -14.06 -24.09 0.77
N GLU A 138 -12.82 -24.51 0.52
CA GLU A 138 -12.47 -25.48 -0.53
C GLU A 138 -12.27 -26.88 0.05
#